data_AF-A0AAJ5FLD6-F1
#
_entry.id   AF-A0AAJ5FLD6-F1
#
_cell.length_a   1.000
_cell.length_b   1.000
_cell.length_c   1.000
_cell.angle_alpha   90.00
_cell.angle_beta   90.00
_cell.angle_gamma   90.00
#
_symmetry.space_group_name_H-M   'P 1'
#
loop_
_entity.id
_entity.type
_entity.pdbx_description
1 polymer ?
#
loop_
_entity_poly.entity_id
_entity_poly.type
_entity_poly.pdbx_seq_one_letter_code
_entity_poly.pdbx_strand_id
1 'polypeptide(L)'
;MPRLDMVDTSNNNGIMTKANWRSMKKYGVRAMVAKLSEGTFFTDQTAKTSIQNAVKAGLHVNGYHFARFTTVAGAKAEAQMAAHCAFNAGLGKDAVIVLDFEATNSGWSRNAAIIKAWVAEVKRMGYPKTDVYTMGSWTNSMPLNNSSRGGWIANYPSNPAGLKFYGSYNGWQWTSTHKFPGCYGGFDVSQMYSNYYYGTTTHVAKPEKAIYYRYNPKMIYARTPINRYKDIAFKHKVDNFPTGTVFAIAKVINYGKITRFQLANGYYITSNQANVNRLYYSVDGGVKRVKSVRGTHRYKDKALKHVVDWQPAGTEFDVAKIVKHGDTTRIQLANGLFISGNKKINKFVK
;
A
#
# COMPACT_ATOMS: atom_id res chain seq x y z
N MET A 1 -26.90 11.64 26.05
CA MET A 1 -26.41 10.61 25.10
C MET A 1 -24.89 10.54 25.19
N PRO A 2 -24.26 9.36 24.92
CA PRO A 2 -22.82 9.29 24.70
C PRO A 2 -22.40 10.17 23.50
N ARG A 3 -21.12 10.53 23.45
CA ARG A 3 -20.56 11.35 22.37
C ARG A 3 -20.51 10.57 21.06
N LEU A 4 -20.57 11.32 19.95
CA LEU A 4 -20.50 10.78 18.58
C LEU A 4 -19.07 10.85 18.03
N ASP A 5 -18.07 10.63 18.87
CA ASP A 5 -16.68 10.99 18.64
C ASP A 5 -16.07 10.37 17.35
N MET A 6 -16.44 9.12 17.04
CA MET A 6 -15.91 8.36 15.91
C MET A 6 -17.01 7.54 15.24
N VAL A 7 -16.96 7.45 13.90
CA VAL A 7 -17.85 6.63 13.07
C VAL A 7 -17.02 5.63 12.27
N ASP A 8 -17.39 4.36 12.33
CA ASP A 8 -16.82 3.32 11.46
C ASP A 8 -17.76 2.98 10.30
N THR A 9 -17.17 2.62 9.16
CA THR A 9 -17.89 2.43 7.90
C THR A 9 -17.30 1.30 7.08
N SER A 10 -18.15 0.67 6.27
CA SER A 10 -17.77 -0.36 5.30
C SER A 10 -18.51 -0.16 3.98
N ASN A 11 -18.28 -1.07 3.04
CA ASN A 11 -19.05 -1.17 1.80
C ASN A 11 -20.57 -1.23 2.02
N ASN A 12 -21.07 -1.66 3.19
CA ASN A 12 -22.50 -1.63 3.52
C ASN A 12 -23.07 -0.21 3.61
N ASN A 13 -22.25 0.80 3.92
CA ASN A 13 -22.64 2.20 3.92
C ASN A 13 -22.50 2.85 2.52
N GLY A 14 -21.95 2.11 1.54
CA GLY A 14 -21.55 2.66 0.25
C GLY A 14 -20.36 3.63 0.34
N ILE A 15 -20.19 4.44 -0.70
CA ILE A 15 -19.11 5.44 -0.75
C ILE A 15 -19.51 6.66 0.08
N MET A 16 -18.75 6.95 1.13
CA MET A 16 -18.97 8.12 1.97
C MET A 16 -18.45 9.39 1.30
N THR A 17 -19.34 10.37 1.09
CA THR A 17 -19.00 11.63 0.44
C THR A 17 -18.41 12.65 1.43
N LYS A 18 -17.73 13.68 0.89
CA LYS A 18 -17.26 14.82 1.71
C LYS A 18 -18.42 15.52 2.43
N ALA A 19 -19.61 15.57 1.82
CA ALA A 19 -20.78 16.19 2.42
C ALA A 19 -21.29 15.39 3.62
N ASN A 20 -21.32 14.05 3.53
CA ASN A 20 -21.68 13.18 4.66
C ASN A 20 -20.76 13.44 5.86
N TRP A 21 -19.45 13.42 5.62
CA TRP A 21 -18.45 13.68 6.66
C TRP A 21 -18.56 15.08 7.27
N ARG A 22 -18.83 16.11 6.46
CA ARG A 22 -19.08 17.47 6.95
C ARG A 22 -20.35 17.55 7.79
N SER A 23 -21.39 16.80 7.44
CA SER A 23 -22.62 16.72 8.24
C SER A 23 -22.33 16.10 9.61
N MET A 24 -21.70 14.92 9.62
CA MET A 24 -21.29 14.21 10.83
C MET A 24 -20.42 15.06 11.78
N LYS A 25 -19.47 15.85 11.24
CA LYS A 25 -18.64 16.76 12.03
C LYS A 25 -19.44 17.80 12.82
N LYS A 26 -20.58 18.27 12.31
CA LYS A 26 -21.44 19.23 13.03
C LYS A 26 -21.99 18.64 14.33
N TYR A 27 -22.06 17.31 14.42
CA TYR A 27 -22.55 16.58 15.58
C TYR A 27 -21.42 16.02 16.46
N GLY A 28 -20.18 16.45 16.22
CA GLY A 28 -19.02 16.10 17.07
C GLY A 28 -18.18 14.92 16.58
N VAL A 29 -18.48 14.34 15.41
CA VAL A 29 -17.61 13.31 14.82
C VAL A 29 -16.26 13.92 14.46
N ARG A 30 -15.17 13.33 14.97
CA ARG A 30 -13.79 13.80 14.76
C ARG A 30 -12.93 12.81 14.00
N ALA A 31 -13.23 11.51 14.11
CA ALA A 31 -12.50 10.45 13.44
C ALA A 31 -13.41 9.50 12.67
N MET A 32 -12.84 8.81 11.69
CA MET A 32 -13.48 7.68 11.04
C MET A 32 -12.57 6.46 10.94
N VAL A 33 -13.17 5.27 10.90
CA VAL A 33 -12.48 3.99 10.67
C VAL A 33 -13.12 3.31 9.46
N ALA A 34 -12.35 3.04 8.41
CA ALA A 34 -12.85 2.35 7.21
C ALA A 34 -12.55 0.85 7.28
N LYS A 35 -13.49 -0.02 6.89
CA LYS A 35 -13.16 -1.42 6.58
C LYS A 35 -12.12 -1.43 5.48
N LEU A 36 -11.00 -2.10 5.71
CA LEU A 36 -9.93 -2.23 4.73
C LEU A 36 -10.05 -3.56 3.98
N SER A 37 -10.23 -4.63 4.72
CA SER A 37 -10.26 -5.99 4.22
C SER A 37 -10.93 -6.94 5.21
N GLU A 38 -11.20 -8.14 4.73
CA GLU A 38 -11.70 -9.26 5.52
C GLU A 38 -11.05 -10.55 5.04
N GLY A 39 -10.51 -11.33 5.98
CA GLY A 39 -9.71 -12.50 5.63
C GLY A 39 -8.57 -12.17 4.66
N THR A 40 -8.19 -13.13 3.84
CA THR A 40 -7.25 -12.91 2.71
C THR A 40 -7.95 -12.72 1.36
N PHE A 41 -9.28 -12.69 1.36
CA PHE A 41 -10.08 -12.80 0.13
C PHE A 41 -10.89 -11.55 -0.21
N PHE A 42 -11.13 -10.65 0.74
CA PHE A 42 -11.97 -9.48 0.52
C PHE A 42 -11.20 -8.16 0.73
N THR A 43 -11.32 -7.25 -0.24
CA THR A 43 -10.86 -5.85 -0.15
C THR A 43 -12.05 -4.93 -0.27
N ASP A 44 -12.21 -4.01 0.69
CA ASP A 44 -13.29 -3.04 0.64
C ASP A 44 -13.01 -1.94 -0.40
N GLN A 45 -13.79 -1.94 -1.48
CA GLN A 45 -13.60 -1.00 -2.59
C GLN A 45 -14.01 0.44 -2.24
N THR A 46 -14.78 0.65 -1.18
CA THR A 46 -15.24 1.98 -0.75
C THR A 46 -14.20 2.71 0.09
N ALA A 47 -13.33 1.96 0.79
CA ALA A 47 -12.38 2.48 1.77
C ALA A 47 -11.56 3.66 1.25
N LYS A 48 -10.93 3.50 0.08
CA LYS A 48 -10.07 4.52 -0.53
C LYS A 48 -10.79 5.85 -0.70
N THR A 49 -11.98 5.82 -1.30
CA THR A 49 -12.75 7.05 -1.59
C THR A 49 -13.30 7.66 -0.31
N SER A 50 -13.82 6.82 0.60
CA SER A 50 -14.34 7.25 1.91
C SER A 50 -13.26 7.93 2.76
N ILE A 51 -12.07 7.33 2.86
CA ILE A 51 -10.90 7.89 3.55
C ILE A 51 -10.50 9.23 2.92
N GLN A 52 -10.34 9.29 1.60
CA GLN A 52 -9.95 10.52 0.92
C GLN A 52 -10.96 11.66 1.16
N ASN A 53 -12.25 11.35 1.18
CA ASN A 53 -13.29 12.33 1.45
C ASN A 53 -13.32 12.76 2.92
N ALA A 54 -13.05 11.85 3.86
CA ALA A 54 -12.94 12.16 5.29
C ALA A 54 -11.75 13.10 5.57
N VAL A 55 -10.59 12.84 4.95
CA VAL A 55 -9.43 13.74 5.02
C VAL A 55 -9.78 15.13 4.48
N LYS A 56 -10.46 15.23 3.33
CA LYS A 56 -10.90 16.52 2.75
C LYS A 56 -11.95 17.24 3.62
N ALA A 57 -12.68 16.52 4.47
CA ALA A 57 -13.58 17.08 5.47
C ALA A 57 -12.87 17.43 6.79
N GLY A 58 -11.59 17.08 6.92
CA GLY A 58 -10.75 17.34 8.09
C GLY A 58 -11.08 16.42 9.27
N LEU A 59 -11.36 15.14 9.01
CA LEU A 59 -11.43 14.10 10.05
C LEU A 59 -10.06 13.42 10.19
N HIS A 60 -9.83 12.83 11.36
CA HIS A 60 -8.82 11.80 11.54
C HIS A 60 -9.30 10.50 10.86
N VAL A 61 -8.41 9.77 10.19
CA VAL A 61 -8.77 8.58 9.43
C VAL A 61 -7.95 7.39 9.87
N ASN A 62 -8.62 6.26 10.04
CA ASN A 62 -8.09 4.98 10.51
C ASN A 62 -8.70 3.87 9.65
N GLY A 63 -8.25 2.64 9.85
CA GLY A 63 -8.82 1.48 9.16
C GLY A 63 -8.99 0.28 10.08
N TYR A 64 -9.87 -0.64 9.70
CA TYR A 64 -10.03 -1.91 10.40
C TYR A 64 -9.98 -3.10 9.44
N HIS A 65 -9.62 -4.26 9.98
CA HIS A 65 -9.57 -5.52 9.27
C HIS A 65 -10.41 -6.57 10.00
N PHE A 66 -11.41 -7.12 9.32
CA PHE A 66 -12.28 -8.16 9.88
C PHE A 66 -11.57 -9.52 9.84
N ALA A 67 -11.25 -10.05 11.02
CA ALA A 67 -10.48 -11.28 11.17
C ALA A 67 -11.27 -12.53 10.81
N ARG A 68 -10.66 -13.44 10.04
CA ARG A 68 -11.16 -14.80 9.79
C ARG A 68 -10.17 -15.89 10.24
N PHE A 69 -8.97 -15.50 10.68
CA PHE A 69 -7.94 -16.44 11.09
C PHE A 69 -8.21 -17.12 12.44
N THR A 70 -7.75 -18.36 12.57
CA THR A 70 -7.71 -19.11 13.84
C THR A 70 -6.29 -19.58 14.21
N THR A 71 -5.32 -19.30 13.33
CA THR A 71 -3.93 -19.73 13.47
C THR A 71 -2.97 -18.54 13.39
N VAL A 72 -1.76 -18.70 13.93
CA VAL A 72 -0.70 -17.68 13.85
C VAL A 72 -0.29 -17.39 12.41
N ALA A 73 -0.26 -18.39 11.54
CA ALA A 73 0.06 -18.22 10.13
C ALA A 73 -1.03 -17.42 9.41
N GLY A 74 -2.31 -17.74 9.66
CA GLY A 74 -3.45 -16.98 9.13
C GLY A 74 -3.43 -15.53 9.62
N ALA A 75 -3.14 -15.30 10.91
CA ALA A 75 -3.01 -13.98 11.49
C ALA A 75 -1.96 -13.11 10.77
N LYS A 76 -0.81 -13.67 10.41
CA LYS A 76 0.21 -12.97 9.64
C LYS A 76 -0.24 -12.68 8.20
N ALA A 77 -0.88 -13.64 7.53
CA ALA A 77 -1.38 -13.44 6.17
C ALA A 77 -2.45 -12.33 6.10
N GLU A 78 -3.37 -12.32 7.06
CA GLU A 78 -4.41 -11.31 7.20
C GLU A 78 -3.85 -9.93 7.61
N ALA A 79 -2.83 -9.88 8.47
CA ALA A 79 -2.11 -8.64 8.78
C ALA A 79 -1.44 -8.02 7.54
N GLN A 80 -0.82 -8.85 6.68
CA GLN A 80 -0.24 -8.38 5.41
C GLN A 80 -1.32 -7.83 4.48
N MET A 81 -2.45 -8.53 4.36
CA MET A 81 -3.62 -8.09 3.59
C MET A 81 -4.14 -6.73 4.10
N ALA A 82 -4.33 -6.58 5.41
CA ALA A 82 -4.75 -5.33 6.05
C ALA A 82 -3.79 -4.17 5.73
N ALA A 83 -2.48 -4.37 5.91
CA ALA A 83 -1.48 -3.34 5.66
C ALA A 83 -1.38 -2.95 4.17
N HIS A 84 -1.53 -3.92 3.25
CA HIS A 84 -1.59 -3.66 1.81
C HIS A 84 -2.84 -2.85 1.43
N CYS A 85 -4.00 -3.21 1.98
CA CYS A 85 -5.24 -2.47 1.75
C CYS A 85 -5.17 -1.05 2.34
N ALA A 86 -4.63 -0.89 3.55
CA ALA A 86 -4.36 0.42 4.16
C ALA A 86 -3.49 1.30 3.26
N PHE A 87 -2.40 0.75 2.73
CA PHE A 87 -1.50 1.47 1.84
C PHE A 87 -2.22 1.90 0.54
N ASN A 88 -2.96 0.98 -0.08
CA ASN A 88 -3.70 1.24 -1.32
C ASN A 88 -4.86 2.24 -1.14
N ALA A 89 -5.47 2.26 0.05
CA ALA A 89 -6.49 3.23 0.44
C ALA A 89 -5.91 4.61 0.75
N GLY A 90 -4.58 4.71 0.92
CA GLY A 90 -3.88 5.97 1.20
C GLY A 90 -3.88 6.35 2.67
N LEU A 91 -4.00 5.39 3.59
CA LEU A 91 -3.80 5.65 5.01
C LEU A 91 -2.34 6.03 5.28
N GLY A 92 -2.16 7.07 6.11
CA GLY A 92 -0.84 7.44 6.61
C GLY A 92 -0.32 6.43 7.62
N LYS A 93 1.00 6.38 7.83
CA LYS A 93 1.64 5.45 8.78
C LYS A 93 1.19 5.67 10.23
N ASP A 94 0.80 6.89 10.59
CA ASP A 94 0.32 7.22 11.93
C ASP A 94 -1.15 6.87 12.18
N ALA A 95 -1.85 6.32 11.19
CA ALA A 95 -3.21 5.81 11.32
C ALA A 95 -3.23 4.52 12.16
N VAL A 96 -4.30 4.33 12.91
CA VAL A 96 -4.57 3.08 13.62
C VAL A 96 -5.11 2.05 12.62
N ILE A 97 -4.50 0.86 12.59
CA ILE A 97 -5.13 -0.32 11.97
C ILE A 97 -5.71 -1.19 13.08
N VAL A 98 -7.04 -1.24 13.13
CA VAL A 98 -7.79 -2.02 14.10
C VAL A 98 -7.91 -3.46 13.61
N LEU A 99 -7.60 -4.41 14.49
CA LEU A 99 -7.99 -5.80 14.33
C LEU A 99 -9.42 -5.96 14.84
N ASP A 100 -10.36 -6.19 13.94
CA ASP A 100 -11.74 -6.51 14.27
C ASP A 100 -11.84 -8.03 14.51
N PHE A 101 -11.84 -8.41 15.79
CA PHE A 101 -11.76 -9.80 16.26
C PHE A 101 -13.10 -10.24 16.86
N GLU A 102 -14.00 -10.66 15.96
CA GLU A 102 -15.37 -11.02 16.33
C GLU A 102 -15.92 -12.30 15.66
N ALA A 103 -15.10 -12.99 14.87
CA ALA A 103 -15.55 -14.15 14.10
C ALA A 103 -15.39 -15.50 14.83
N THR A 104 -14.29 -15.69 15.56
CA THR A 104 -13.99 -16.98 16.22
C THR A 104 -13.24 -16.76 17.51
N ASN A 105 -13.87 -17.13 18.63
CA ASN A 105 -13.25 -17.09 19.95
C ASN A 105 -12.72 -18.47 20.32
N SER A 106 -11.39 -18.60 20.46
CA SER A 106 -10.74 -19.86 20.84
C SER A 106 -10.17 -19.86 22.27
N GLY A 107 -10.64 -18.95 23.13
CA GLY A 107 -10.15 -18.79 24.49
C GLY A 107 -8.83 -18.03 24.58
N TRP A 108 -8.52 -17.55 25.79
CA TRP A 108 -7.44 -16.59 26.05
C TRP A 108 -6.09 -16.99 25.48
N SER A 109 -5.62 -18.21 25.78
CA SER A 109 -4.27 -18.65 25.38
C SER A 109 -4.06 -18.60 23.87
N ARG A 110 -4.99 -19.17 23.09
CA ARG A 110 -4.90 -19.18 21.63
C ARG A 110 -5.10 -17.79 21.04
N ASN A 111 -6.11 -17.05 21.49
CA ASN A 111 -6.40 -15.69 21.02
C ASN A 111 -5.21 -14.75 21.27
N ALA A 112 -4.56 -14.85 22.43
CA ALA A 112 -3.40 -14.05 22.76
C ALA A 112 -2.23 -14.28 21.80
N ALA A 113 -1.94 -15.54 21.45
CA ALA A 113 -0.87 -15.88 20.53
C ALA A 113 -1.12 -15.34 19.12
N ILE A 114 -2.34 -15.50 18.59
CA ILE A 114 -2.69 -15.07 17.22
C ILE A 114 -2.80 -13.55 17.10
N ILE A 115 -3.39 -12.85 18.08
CA ILE A 115 -3.49 -11.39 18.10
C ILE A 115 -2.09 -10.77 18.19
N LYS A 116 -1.22 -11.30 19.07
CA LYS A 116 0.17 -10.84 19.17
C LYS A 116 0.91 -10.98 17.84
N ALA A 117 0.69 -12.08 17.12
CA ALA A 117 1.30 -12.29 15.81
C ALA A 117 0.78 -11.31 14.74
N TRP A 118 -0.54 -11.06 14.72
CA TRP A 118 -1.15 -10.08 13.82
C TRP A 118 -0.59 -8.67 14.07
N VAL A 119 -0.57 -8.23 15.34
CA VAL A 119 -0.08 -6.90 15.73
C VAL A 119 1.40 -6.72 15.35
N ALA A 120 2.23 -7.73 15.64
CA ALA A 120 3.65 -7.69 15.26
C ALA A 120 3.84 -7.56 13.76
N GLU A 121 3.02 -8.26 12.96
CA GLU A 121 3.12 -8.24 11.50
C GLU A 121 2.64 -6.92 10.89
N VAL A 122 1.55 -6.33 11.39
CA VAL A 122 1.10 -4.98 10.96
C VAL A 122 2.18 -3.92 11.23
N LYS A 123 2.81 -3.99 12.41
CA LYS A 123 3.95 -3.12 12.75
C LYS A 123 5.14 -3.33 11.82
N ARG A 124 5.49 -4.59 11.53
CA ARG A 124 6.55 -4.95 10.56
C ARG A 124 6.26 -4.39 9.16
N MET A 125 4.99 -4.33 8.78
CA MET A 125 4.53 -3.80 7.49
C MET A 125 4.49 -2.26 7.43
N GLY A 126 4.86 -1.57 8.52
CA GLY A 126 5.06 -0.11 8.54
C GLY A 126 3.94 0.71 9.17
N TYR A 127 2.99 0.07 9.86
CA TYR A 127 1.93 0.72 10.63
C TYR A 127 2.14 0.49 12.13
N PRO A 128 2.83 1.43 12.84
CA PRO A 128 3.20 1.25 14.24
C PRO A 128 2.01 1.24 15.22
N LYS A 129 0.84 1.79 14.83
CA LYS A 129 -0.34 1.87 15.69
C LYS A 129 -1.39 0.84 15.30
N THR A 130 -1.74 0.00 16.27
CA THR A 130 -2.81 -1.00 16.15
C THR A 130 -3.78 -0.83 17.29
N ASP A 131 -5.01 -1.31 17.13
CA ASP A 131 -5.94 -1.56 18.24
C ASP A 131 -6.66 -2.89 18.04
N VAL A 132 -7.34 -3.40 19.06
CA VAL A 132 -8.19 -4.59 18.96
C VAL A 132 -9.63 -4.19 19.26
N TYR A 133 -10.52 -4.54 18.35
CA TYR A 133 -11.95 -4.38 18.49
C TYR A 133 -12.63 -5.75 18.69
N THR A 134 -13.62 -5.77 19.59
CA THR A 134 -14.45 -6.95 19.88
C THR A 134 -15.73 -6.56 20.64
N MET A 135 -16.66 -7.49 20.83
CA MET A 135 -17.85 -7.28 21.67
C MET A 135 -17.56 -7.43 23.17
N GLY A 136 -18.40 -6.79 23.98
CA GLY A 136 -18.29 -6.79 25.44
C GLY A 136 -18.24 -8.17 26.09
N SER A 137 -18.85 -9.19 25.48
CA SER A 137 -18.84 -10.57 25.99
C SER A 137 -17.48 -11.27 25.84
N TRP A 138 -16.56 -10.74 25.02
CA TRP A 138 -15.26 -11.35 24.71
C TRP A 138 -14.09 -10.67 25.43
N THR A 139 -14.34 -9.68 26.31
CA THR A 139 -13.27 -8.90 26.97
C THR A 139 -12.33 -9.74 27.83
N ASN A 140 -12.79 -10.88 28.34
CA ASN A 140 -11.99 -11.81 29.14
C ASN A 140 -11.38 -12.95 28.32
N SER A 141 -11.48 -12.90 26.99
CA SER A 141 -11.01 -13.96 26.08
C SER A 141 -9.78 -13.57 25.26
N MET A 142 -9.25 -12.35 25.38
CA MET A 142 -8.12 -11.91 24.56
C MET A 142 -7.39 -10.68 25.12
N PRO A 143 -6.12 -10.45 24.71
CA PRO A 143 -5.42 -9.24 25.06
C PRO A 143 -6.03 -8.04 24.33
N LEU A 144 -6.52 -7.09 25.13
CA LEU A 144 -7.06 -5.81 24.64
C LEU A 144 -6.14 -4.63 25.02
N ASN A 145 -4.95 -4.89 25.59
CA ASN A 145 -4.06 -3.82 26.01
C ASN A 145 -3.46 -3.07 24.82
N ASN A 146 -3.72 -1.78 24.77
CA ASN A 146 -3.20 -0.85 23.81
C ASN A 146 -2.90 0.50 24.47
N SER A 147 -1.61 0.84 24.55
CA SER A 147 -1.12 2.11 25.13
C SER A 147 -1.68 2.38 26.53
N SER A 148 -1.47 1.42 27.44
CA SER A 148 -1.95 1.41 28.84
C SER A 148 -3.47 1.43 29.04
N ARG A 149 -4.24 1.28 27.96
CA ARG A 149 -5.70 1.21 27.96
C ARG A 149 -6.18 -0.12 27.37
N GLY A 150 -7.44 -0.47 27.62
CA GLY A 150 -8.10 -1.50 26.81
C GLY A 150 -8.38 -1.02 25.37
N GLY A 151 -8.79 -1.92 24.49
CA GLY A 151 -9.02 -1.64 23.06
C GLY A 151 -10.33 -0.90 22.77
N TRP A 152 -11.01 -1.26 21.69
CA TRP A 152 -12.27 -0.64 21.28
C TRP A 152 -13.42 -1.65 21.39
N ILE A 153 -14.42 -1.38 22.23
CA ILE A 153 -15.41 -2.40 22.59
C ILE A 153 -16.81 -2.03 22.07
N ALA A 154 -17.49 -3.00 21.45
CA ALA A 154 -18.90 -2.90 21.12
C ALA A 154 -19.80 -3.40 22.26
N ASN A 155 -20.78 -2.57 22.64
CA ASN A 155 -21.85 -2.95 23.55
C ASN A 155 -23.03 -1.97 23.38
N TYR A 156 -24.20 -2.47 22.99
CA TYR A 156 -25.34 -1.64 22.58
C TYR A 156 -26.49 -1.74 23.60
N PRO A 157 -26.48 -0.94 24.68
CA PRO A 157 -27.57 -0.93 25.64
C PRO A 157 -28.84 -0.35 24.98
N SER A 158 -30.02 -0.81 25.42
CA SER A 158 -31.31 -0.28 24.96
C SER A 158 -31.47 1.22 25.23
N ASN A 159 -30.93 1.72 26.34
CA ASN A 159 -30.82 3.14 26.65
C ASN A 159 -29.37 3.52 27.02
N PRO A 160 -28.62 4.17 26.13
CA PRO A 160 -27.25 4.59 26.39
C PRO A 160 -27.14 5.91 27.17
N ALA A 161 -28.25 6.58 27.52
CA ALA A 161 -28.21 7.87 28.18
C ALA A 161 -27.53 7.80 29.56
N GLY A 162 -26.53 8.66 29.78
CA GLY A 162 -25.78 8.73 31.04
C GLY A 162 -24.70 7.64 31.22
N LEU A 163 -24.68 6.61 30.38
CA LEU A 163 -23.72 5.52 30.48
C LEU A 163 -22.32 5.91 29.96
N LYS A 164 -21.30 5.30 30.56
CA LYS A 164 -19.87 5.44 30.20
C LYS A 164 -19.16 4.09 30.28
N PHE A 165 -19.61 3.10 29.52
CA PHE A 165 -18.97 1.79 29.53
C PHE A 165 -17.53 1.86 29.03
N TYR A 166 -16.67 0.98 29.56
CA TYR A 166 -15.27 0.84 29.17
C TYR A 166 -14.45 2.14 29.30
N GLY A 167 -14.68 2.93 30.35
CA GLY A 167 -13.97 4.22 30.57
C GLY A 167 -12.44 4.12 30.67
N SER A 168 -11.88 2.93 30.93
CA SER A 168 -10.43 2.64 30.91
C SER A 168 -9.90 2.12 29.55
N TYR A 169 -10.77 1.99 28.56
CA TYR A 169 -10.47 1.50 27.20
C TYR A 169 -10.30 2.67 26.22
N ASN A 170 -9.86 2.45 24.98
CA ASN A 170 -9.73 3.51 23.98
C ASN A 170 -11.08 4.04 23.52
N GLY A 171 -12.07 3.18 23.36
CA GLY A 171 -13.40 3.58 22.91
C GLY A 171 -14.48 2.56 23.19
N TRP A 172 -15.71 3.04 23.12
CA TRP A 172 -16.93 2.26 23.26
C TRP A 172 -17.85 2.56 22.08
N GLN A 173 -18.06 1.57 21.20
CA GLN A 173 -19.11 1.61 20.18
C GLN A 173 -20.44 1.30 20.85
N TRP A 174 -21.28 2.31 20.95
CA TRP A 174 -22.48 2.26 21.79
C TRP A 174 -23.78 2.08 20.98
N THR A 175 -23.71 2.21 19.66
CA THR A 175 -24.84 1.97 18.75
C THR A 175 -24.35 1.61 17.36
N SER A 176 -25.17 0.85 16.63
CA SER A 176 -25.02 0.53 15.21
C SER A 176 -26.08 1.18 14.31
N THR A 177 -26.95 2.02 14.88
CA THR A 177 -28.18 2.47 14.21
C THR A 177 -28.36 3.99 14.21
N HIS A 178 -27.33 4.75 14.59
CA HIS A 178 -27.43 6.21 14.63
C HIS A 178 -27.64 6.79 13.23
N LYS A 179 -28.54 7.76 13.09
CA LYS A 179 -28.81 8.43 11.82
C LYS A 179 -28.25 9.85 11.85
N PHE A 180 -27.48 10.21 10.82
CA PHE A 180 -27.00 11.57 10.62
C PHE A 180 -27.79 12.27 9.50
N PRO A 181 -28.17 13.54 9.66
CA PRO A 181 -28.84 14.29 8.59
C PRO A 181 -28.00 14.34 7.31
N GLY A 182 -28.64 14.08 6.17
CA GLY A 182 -27.97 14.03 4.87
C GLY A 182 -27.05 12.82 4.66
N CYS A 183 -27.16 11.79 5.51
CA CYS A 183 -26.50 10.49 5.35
C CYS A 183 -27.56 9.39 5.27
N TYR A 184 -27.38 8.44 4.34
CA TYR A 184 -28.28 7.31 4.19
C TYR A 184 -27.85 6.15 5.08
N GLY A 185 -28.81 5.46 5.70
CA GLY A 185 -28.57 4.29 6.57
C GLY A 185 -28.29 4.63 8.04
N GLY A 186 -28.17 3.57 8.85
CA GLY A 186 -27.67 3.64 10.21
C GLY A 186 -26.14 3.57 10.24
N PHE A 187 -25.54 4.19 11.25
CA PHE A 187 -24.10 4.24 11.44
C PHE A 187 -23.70 3.68 12.80
N ASP A 188 -22.58 2.99 12.78
CA ASP A 188 -21.83 2.59 13.95
C ASP A 188 -21.15 3.81 14.57
N VAL A 189 -21.46 4.10 15.83
CA VAL A 189 -20.97 5.30 16.53
C VAL A 189 -20.31 4.95 17.84
N SER A 190 -19.14 5.55 18.05
CA SER A 190 -18.31 5.33 19.22
C SER A 190 -18.06 6.60 20.01
N GLN A 191 -18.06 6.45 21.34
CA GLN A 191 -17.52 7.42 22.28
C GLN A 191 -16.07 7.04 22.58
N MET A 192 -15.13 7.96 22.37
CA MET A 192 -13.70 7.71 22.55
C MET A 192 -13.22 8.30 23.88
N TYR A 193 -12.38 7.56 24.61
CA TYR A 193 -11.85 7.97 25.91
C TYR A 193 -10.36 8.35 25.86
N SER A 194 -9.73 8.24 24.69
CA SER A 194 -8.35 8.64 24.47
C SER A 194 -8.19 9.34 23.11
N ASN A 195 -7.04 10.01 22.94
CA ASN A 195 -6.68 10.62 21.66
C ASN A 195 -6.00 9.63 20.70
N TYR A 196 -6.02 8.32 20.99
CA TYR A 196 -5.27 7.30 20.24
C TYR A 196 -5.65 7.27 18.74
N TYR A 197 -6.92 7.51 18.43
CA TYR A 197 -7.47 7.58 17.08
C TYR A 197 -7.42 8.99 16.44
N TYR A 198 -6.90 9.98 17.17
CA TYR A 198 -6.79 11.38 16.74
C TYR A 198 -5.35 11.79 16.40
N GLY A 199 -4.54 10.82 15.97
CA GLY A 199 -3.22 11.10 15.40
C GLY A 199 -3.31 12.12 14.26
N THR A 200 -2.21 12.83 14.01
CA THR A 200 -2.08 13.89 13.01
C THR A 200 -2.95 13.59 11.79
N THR A 201 -3.93 14.47 11.53
CA THR A 201 -4.75 14.46 10.32
C THR A 201 -3.84 14.01 9.18
N THR A 202 -4.12 12.86 8.58
CA THR A 202 -3.27 12.35 7.51
C THR A 202 -3.20 13.46 6.48
N HIS A 203 -2.08 14.17 6.45
CA HIS A 203 -1.72 14.92 5.27
C HIS A 203 -1.78 13.85 4.21
N VAL A 204 -2.72 13.98 3.26
CA VAL A 204 -2.74 13.22 2.01
C VAL A 204 -1.28 13.04 1.68
N ALA A 205 -0.75 11.81 1.78
CA ALA A 205 0.67 11.58 1.56
C ALA A 205 0.95 12.31 0.27
N LYS A 206 1.73 13.41 0.34
CA LYS A 206 1.99 14.23 -0.85
C LYS A 206 2.48 13.19 -1.85
N PRO A 207 1.81 13.02 -3.02
CA PRO A 207 2.24 12.02 -3.97
C PRO A 207 3.74 12.20 -4.11
N GLU A 208 4.50 11.13 -3.85
CA GLU A 208 5.97 11.19 -3.89
C GLU A 208 6.33 12.00 -5.13
N LYS A 209 7.13 13.05 -4.94
CA LYS A 209 7.44 13.97 -6.04
C LYS A 209 7.90 13.12 -7.21
N ALA A 210 7.15 13.18 -8.31
CA ALA A 210 7.44 12.36 -9.48
C ALA A 210 8.91 12.55 -9.89
N ILE A 211 9.65 11.45 -9.93
CA ILE A 211 11.07 11.46 -10.29
C ILE A 211 11.16 11.23 -11.79
N TYR A 212 11.91 12.10 -12.47
CA TYR A 212 12.11 12.04 -13.90
C TYR A 212 13.57 11.74 -14.21
N TYR A 213 13.86 11.02 -15.28
CA TYR A 213 15.23 10.82 -15.75
C TYR A 213 15.85 12.18 -16.15
N ARG A 214 17.03 12.49 -15.62
CA ARG A 214 17.82 13.69 -15.97
C ARG A 214 18.96 13.40 -16.95
N TYR A 215 19.15 12.13 -17.30
CA TYR A 215 20.17 11.65 -18.22
C TYR A 215 19.52 10.69 -19.23
N ASN A 216 20.14 10.49 -20.39
CA ASN A 216 19.64 9.56 -21.40
C ASN A 216 19.99 8.11 -21.03
N PRO A 217 19.01 7.24 -20.69
CA PRO A 217 19.26 5.84 -20.37
C PRO A 217 19.48 4.95 -21.60
N LYS A 218 19.43 5.53 -22.82
CA LYS A 218 19.49 4.87 -24.15
C LYS A 218 18.31 3.95 -24.44
N MET A 219 18.06 2.99 -23.57
CA MET A 219 16.96 2.02 -23.72
C MET A 219 16.17 1.94 -22.42
N ILE A 220 14.84 2.04 -22.53
CA ILE A 220 13.91 1.86 -21.40
C ILE A 220 12.87 0.81 -21.73
N TYR A 221 12.20 0.29 -20.71
CA TYR A 221 10.96 -0.45 -20.87
C TYR A 221 9.84 0.19 -20.04
N ALA A 222 8.62 0.06 -20.57
CA ALA A 222 7.38 0.49 -19.93
C ALA A 222 7.06 -0.38 -18.71
N ARG A 223 6.83 0.24 -17.55
CA ARG A 223 6.27 -0.38 -16.34
C ARG A 223 4.73 -0.31 -16.31
N THR A 224 4.17 0.68 -17.00
CA THR A 224 2.75 0.89 -17.18
C THR A 224 2.48 1.08 -18.68
N PRO A 225 1.22 1.03 -19.16
CA PRO A 225 0.92 1.48 -20.51
C PRO A 225 1.39 2.92 -20.74
N ILE A 226 2.00 3.20 -21.89
CA ILE A 226 2.61 4.50 -22.22
C ILE A 226 1.93 5.08 -23.46
N ASN A 227 1.41 6.30 -23.34
CA ASN A 227 1.02 7.10 -24.50
C ASN A 227 2.23 7.80 -25.10
N ARG A 228 2.24 7.93 -26.43
CA ARG A 228 3.19 8.74 -27.19
C ARG A 228 2.49 9.95 -27.80
N TYR A 229 3.21 11.06 -27.85
CA TYR A 229 2.66 12.37 -28.21
C TYR A 229 3.48 13.05 -29.30
N LYS A 230 2.83 13.85 -30.16
CA LYS A 230 3.51 14.65 -31.18
C LYS A 230 4.28 15.83 -30.57
N ASP A 231 3.76 16.40 -29.47
CA ASP A 231 4.31 17.56 -28.81
C ASP A 231 4.84 17.25 -27.39
N ILE A 232 5.81 18.04 -26.95
CA ILE A 232 6.47 17.89 -25.65
C ILE A 232 5.51 18.16 -24.46
N ALA A 233 4.45 18.93 -24.68
CA ALA A 233 3.46 19.26 -23.66
C ALA A 233 2.42 18.14 -23.44
N PHE A 234 2.44 17.10 -24.27
CA PHE A 234 1.50 15.98 -24.28
C PHE A 234 0.06 16.36 -24.58
N LYS A 235 -0.17 17.34 -25.46
CA LYS A 235 -1.52 17.74 -25.87
C LYS A 235 -2.09 16.84 -26.98
N HIS A 236 -1.25 16.34 -27.87
CA HIS A 236 -1.69 15.56 -29.04
C HIS A 236 -1.17 14.13 -28.95
N LYS A 237 -2.01 13.25 -28.39
CA LYS A 237 -1.73 11.81 -28.33
C LYS A 237 -1.74 11.22 -29.74
N VAL A 238 -0.78 10.35 -30.02
CA VAL A 238 -0.69 9.56 -31.26
C VAL A 238 -1.27 8.17 -31.02
N ASP A 239 -0.65 7.42 -30.12
CA ASP A 239 -0.96 6.03 -29.85
C ASP A 239 -0.62 5.64 -28.40
N ASN A 240 -0.87 4.36 -28.05
CA ASN A 240 -0.62 3.77 -26.75
C ASN A 240 0.16 2.47 -26.90
N PHE A 241 1.09 2.23 -25.99
CA PHE A 241 1.89 1.02 -25.92
C PHE A 241 1.64 0.27 -24.60
N PRO A 242 1.52 -1.06 -24.62
CA PRO A 242 1.30 -1.84 -23.42
C PRO A 242 2.53 -1.88 -22.50
N THR A 243 2.31 -2.31 -21.27
CA THR A 243 3.39 -2.60 -20.30
C THR A 243 4.42 -3.55 -20.90
N GLY A 244 5.69 -3.31 -20.60
CA GLY A 244 6.80 -4.12 -21.08
C GLY A 244 7.36 -3.72 -22.45
N THR A 245 6.69 -2.82 -23.19
CA THR A 245 7.22 -2.25 -24.45
C THR A 245 8.58 -1.61 -24.22
N VAL A 246 9.53 -1.87 -25.12
CA VAL A 246 10.89 -1.32 -25.08
C VAL A 246 10.99 -0.11 -26.02
N PHE A 247 11.65 0.94 -25.56
CA PHE A 247 11.87 2.16 -26.35
C PHE A 247 13.34 2.54 -26.38
N ALA A 248 13.82 2.90 -27.57
CA ALA A 248 15.08 3.60 -27.76
C ALA A 248 14.87 5.11 -27.56
N ILE A 249 15.69 5.72 -26.70
CA ILE A 249 15.57 7.12 -26.31
C ILE A 249 16.64 7.92 -27.07
N ALA A 250 16.20 8.76 -28.00
CA ALA A 250 17.09 9.63 -28.74
C ALA A 250 17.62 10.76 -27.85
N LYS A 251 16.72 11.47 -27.14
CA LYS A 251 17.09 12.61 -26.28
C LYS A 251 16.23 12.69 -25.03
N VAL A 252 16.78 13.33 -23.99
CA VAL A 252 16.03 13.78 -22.81
C VAL A 252 15.86 15.28 -22.92
N ILE A 253 14.63 15.76 -22.92
CA ILE A 253 14.31 17.17 -23.12
C ILE A 253 13.68 17.72 -21.84
N ASN A 254 14.11 18.91 -21.42
CA ASN A 254 13.51 19.62 -20.30
C ASN A 254 12.16 20.23 -20.70
N TYR A 255 11.18 20.16 -19.81
CA TYR A 255 9.89 20.85 -19.96
C TYR A 255 9.50 21.42 -18.60
N GLY A 256 9.76 22.71 -18.40
CA GLY A 256 9.68 23.34 -17.09
C GLY A 256 10.56 22.61 -16.06
N LYS A 257 9.95 22.15 -14.95
CA LYS A 257 10.66 21.45 -13.87
C LYS A 257 10.83 19.95 -14.10
N ILE A 258 10.22 19.38 -15.15
CA ILE A 258 10.27 17.95 -15.45
C ILE A 258 11.08 17.69 -16.73
N THR A 259 11.28 16.42 -17.06
CA THR A 259 11.84 16.03 -18.36
C THR A 259 10.86 15.15 -19.13
N ARG A 260 11.10 15.01 -20.42
CA ARG A 260 10.44 14.07 -21.34
C ARG A 260 11.49 13.33 -22.16
N PHE A 261 11.14 12.15 -22.64
CA PHE A 261 11.95 11.46 -23.62
C PHE A 261 11.47 11.80 -25.02
N GLN A 262 12.40 12.13 -25.91
CA GLN A 262 12.16 12.20 -27.35
C GLN A 262 12.68 10.93 -28.00
N LEU A 263 11.87 10.34 -28.86
CA LEU A 263 12.19 9.17 -29.67
C LEU A 263 12.83 9.60 -30.99
N ALA A 264 13.41 8.65 -31.73
CA ALA A 264 14.08 8.93 -33.00
C ALA A 264 13.17 9.58 -34.06
N ASN A 265 11.87 9.28 -34.02
CA ASN A 265 10.87 9.86 -34.90
C ASN A 265 10.38 11.27 -34.45
N GLY A 266 11.05 11.88 -33.48
CA GLY A 266 10.71 13.21 -32.96
C GLY A 266 9.57 13.24 -31.94
N TYR A 267 8.83 12.15 -31.76
CA TYR A 267 7.71 12.07 -30.80
C TYR A 267 8.17 11.88 -29.36
N TYR A 268 7.27 12.16 -28.43
CA TYR A 268 7.59 12.26 -27.01
C TYR A 268 6.85 11.21 -26.16
N ILE A 269 7.54 10.69 -25.14
CA ILE A 269 6.98 9.82 -24.09
C ILE A 269 7.46 10.27 -22.71
N THR A 270 6.80 9.78 -21.66
CA THR A 270 7.14 10.17 -20.27
C THR A 270 8.52 9.65 -19.86
N SER A 271 9.26 10.45 -19.11
CA SER A 271 10.50 10.02 -18.42
C SER A 271 10.29 9.79 -16.92
N ASN A 272 9.04 9.76 -16.45
CA ASN A 272 8.71 9.49 -15.06
C ASN A 272 9.10 8.04 -14.68
N GLN A 273 9.97 7.88 -13.69
CA GLN A 273 10.53 6.59 -13.27
C GLN A 273 9.50 5.63 -12.66
N ALA A 274 8.33 6.12 -12.25
CA ALA A 274 7.20 5.27 -11.88
C ALA A 274 6.64 4.49 -13.09
N ASN A 275 6.67 5.09 -14.27
CA ASN A 275 6.04 4.56 -15.48
C ASN A 275 7.04 3.83 -16.39
N VAL A 276 8.34 4.12 -16.28
CA VAL A 276 9.39 3.54 -17.13
C VAL A 276 10.65 3.20 -16.32
N ASN A 277 11.46 2.28 -16.82
CA ASN A 277 12.77 1.96 -16.23
C ASN A 277 13.82 1.72 -17.31
N ARG A 278 15.07 2.06 -17.01
CA ARG A 278 16.23 1.69 -17.84
C ARG A 278 16.28 0.17 -18.04
N LEU A 279 16.42 -0.23 -19.31
CA LEU A 279 16.47 -1.62 -19.73
C LEU A 279 17.76 -2.31 -19.28
N TYR A 280 18.86 -1.56 -19.20
CA TYR A 280 20.18 -2.07 -18.83
C TYR A 280 20.59 -1.62 -17.42
N TYR A 281 21.40 -2.45 -16.75
CA TYR A 281 22.03 -2.08 -15.48
C TYR A 281 23.01 -0.93 -15.65
N SER A 282 23.29 -0.23 -14.54
CA SER A 282 24.22 0.91 -14.49
C SER A 282 25.48 0.36 -13.87
N VAL A 283 26.62 0.86 -14.33
CA VAL A 283 27.94 0.41 -13.88
C VAL A 283 28.10 0.55 -12.38
N ASP A 284 27.55 1.62 -11.80
CA ASP A 284 27.61 1.92 -10.36
C ASP A 284 26.36 1.43 -9.60
N GLY A 285 25.59 0.51 -10.20
CA GLY A 285 24.27 0.13 -9.69
C GLY A 285 24.27 -0.82 -8.48
N GLY A 286 25.43 -1.22 -7.96
CA GLY A 286 25.55 -2.08 -6.77
C GLY A 286 24.91 -3.47 -6.91
N VAL A 287 24.77 -3.98 -8.13
CA VAL A 287 24.10 -5.27 -8.40
C VAL A 287 24.97 -6.42 -7.89
N LYS A 288 24.46 -7.18 -6.91
CA LYS A 288 25.17 -8.34 -6.33
C LYS A 288 24.68 -9.68 -6.84
N ARG A 289 23.39 -9.80 -7.13
CA ARG A 289 22.78 -11.03 -7.63
C ARG A 289 21.72 -10.75 -8.68
N VAL A 290 21.64 -11.63 -9.68
CA VAL A 290 20.59 -11.60 -10.69
C VAL A 290 20.01 -12.99 -10.92
N LYS A 291 18.77 -13.01 -11.38
CA LYS A 291 18.03 -14.22 -11.76
C LYS A 291 17.60 -14.14 -13.21
N SER A 292 17.85 -15.20 -13.95
CA SER A 292 17.40 -15.33 -15.33
C SER A 292 15.88 -15.53 -15.38
N VAL A 293 15.18 -14.71 -16.16
CA VAL A 293 13.71 -14.74 -16.28
C VAL A 293 13.27 -15.64 -17.42
N ARG A 294 14.07 -15.74 -18.49
CA ARG A 294 13.75 -16.48 -19.72
C ARG A 294 14.79 -17.53 -20.09
N GLY A 295 15.74 -17.77 -19.19
CA GLY A 295 16.99 -18.44 -19.53
C GLY A 295 17.98 -17.47 -20.19
N THR A 296 19.27 -17.79 -20.07
CA THR A 296 20.36 -16.97 -20.63
C THR A 296 21.54 -17.85 -20.98
N HIS A 297 22.21 -17.53 -22.08
CA HIS A 297 23.55 -18.06 -22.33
C HIS A 297 24.56 -17.36 -21.42
N ARG A 298 25.60 -18.09 -21.03
CA ARG A 298 26.84 -17.53 -20.47
C ARG A 298 27.90 -17.47 -21.57
N TYR A 299 28.76 -16.47 -21.49
CA TYR A 299 29.74 -16.18 -22.53
C TYR A 299 31.14 -15.98 -21.94
N LYS A 300 32.18 -16.33 -22.69
CA LYS A 300 33.57 -16.08 -22.29
C LYS A 300 33.94 -14.59 -22.40
N ASP A 301 33.29 -13.86 -23.29
CA ASP A 301 33.65 -12.49 -23.63
C ASP A 301 32.52 -11.48 -23.40
N LYS A 302 32.90 -10.21 -23.18
CA LYS A 302 31.97 -9.09 -22.99
C LYS A 302 31.14 -8.74 -24.23
N ALA A 303 31.55 -9.14 -25.42
CA ALA A 303 30.77 -8.90 -26.64
C ALA A 303 29.61 -9.89 -26.79
N LEU A 304 29.60 -10.96 -25.97
CA LEU A 304 28.64 -12.06 -26.02
C LEU A 304 28.70 -12.82 -27.35
N LYS A 305 29.92 -13.09 -27.86
CA LYS A 305 30.11 -13.83 -29.12
C LYS A 305 30.43 -15.30 -28.90
N HIS A 306 31.13 -15.66 -27.83
CA HIS A 306 31.56 -17.02 -27.56
C HIS A 306 30.74 -17.63 -26.42
N VAL A 307 29.67 -18.34 -26.80
CA VAL A 307 28.80 -19.07 -25.87
C VAL A 307 29.61 -20.15 -25.15
N VAL A 308 29.38 -20.29 -23.85
CA VAL A 308 29.86 -21.40 -23.03
C VAL A 308 28.76 -22.44 -22.89
N ASP A 309 27.62 -22.02 -22.33
CA ASP A 309 26.47 -22.88 -22.12
C ASP A 309 25.17 -22.07 -22.00
N TRP A 310 24.05 -22.80 -22.01
CA TRP A 310 22.72 -22.28 -21.71
C TRP A 310 22.35 -22.53 -20.25
N GLN A 311 21.68 -21.57 -19.63
CA GLN A 311 21.15 -21.67 -18.28
C GLN A 311 19.64 -21.44 -18.30
N PRO A 312 18.84 -22.31 -17.65
CA PRO A 312 17.38 -22.20 -17.69
C PRO A 312 16.85 -20.95 -16.97
N ALA A 313 15.57 -20.67 -17.21
CA ALA A 313 14.86 -19.66 -16.42
C ALA A 313 14.85 -20.07 -14.95
N GLY A 314 15.00 -19.10 -14.06
CA GLY A 314 15.11 -19.34 -12.63
C GLY A 314 16.53 -19.42 -12.09
N THR A 315 17.54 -19.66 -12.94
CA THR A 315 18.94 -19.71 -12.51
C THR A 315 19.39 -18.36 -11.94
N GLU A 316 20.01 -18.39 -10.77
CA GLU A 316 20.59 -17.22 -10.12
C GLU A 316 22.11 -17.18 -10.31
N PHE A 317 22.65 -15.96 -10.40
CA PHE A 317 24.07 -15.72 -10.61
C PHE A 317 24.55 -14.62 -9.68
N ASP A 318 25.69 -14.87 -9.03
CA ASP A 318 26.43 -13.83 -8.32
C ASP A 318 27.19 -12.95 -9.31
N VAL A 319 27.07 -11.65 -9.08
CA VAL A 319 27.58 -10.60 -9.96
C VAL A 319 28.87 -10.04 -9.39
N ALA A 320 29.95 -10.11 -10.17
CA ALA A 320 31.18 -9.43 -9.86
C ALA A 320 31.05 -7.93 -10.13
N LYS A 321 30.64 -7.56 -11.35
CA LYS A 321 30.44 -6.16 -11.76
C LYS A 321 29.58 -6.02 -13.01
N ILE A 322 29.07 -4.81 -13.22
CA ILE A 322 28.41 -4.42 -14.46
C ILE A 322 29.42 -3.69 -15.35
N VAL A 323 29.55 -4.11 -16.60
CA VAL A 323 30.47 -3.49 -17.57
C VAL A 323 29.72 -2.89 -18.75
N LYS A 324 30.22 -1.75 -19.26
CA LYS A 324 29.66 -1.09 -20.44
C LYS A 324 30.13 -1.76 -21.73
N HIS A 325 29.24 -1.88 -22.71
CA HIS A 325 29.54 -2.33 -24.06
C HIS A 325 28.64 -1.58 -25.06
N GLY A 326 29.19 -0.56 -25.71
CA GLY A 326 28.42 0.38 -26.52
C GLY A 326 27.36 1.11 -25.68
N ASP A 327 26.12 1.16 -26.19
CA ASP A 327 24.94 1.71 -25.51
C ASP A 327 24.27 0.73 -24.52
N THR A 328 24.86 -0.44 -24.32
CA THR A 328 24.32 -1.51 -23.47
C THR A 328 25.28 -1.88 -22.35
N THR A 329 24.85 -2.76 -21.44
CA THR A 329 25.73 -3.32 -20.40
C THR A 329 25.73 -4.84 -20.40
N ARG A 330 26.76 -5.40 -19.78
CA ARG A 330 26.91 -6.82 -19.46
C ARG A 330 27.07 -6.98 -17.96
N ILE A 331 26.69 -8.15 -17.49
CA ILE A 331 26.94 -8.58 -16.13
C ILE A 331 28.13 -9.52 -16.21
N GLN A 332 29.24 -9.15 -15.59
CA GLN A 332 30.31 -10.08 -15.33
C GLN A 332 29.98 -10.84 -14.06
N LEU A 333 29.92 -12.16 -14.17
CA LEU A 333 29.63 -13.07 -13.08
C LEU A 333 30.87 -13.26 -12.19
N ALA A 334 30.67 -13.74 -10.96
CA ALA A 334 31.76 -14.04 -10.03
C ALA A 334 32.81 -15.00 -10.61
N ASN A 335 32.38 -15.93 -11.48
CA ASN A 335 33.26 -16.87 -12.17
C ASN A 335 33.91 -16.31 -13.45
N GLY A 336 33.83 -14.99 -13.67
CA GLY A 336 34.46 -14.31 -14.81
C GLY A 336 33.68 -14.34 -16.12
N LEU A 337 32.66 -15.20 -16.25
CA LEU A 337 31.81 -15.27 -17.44
C LEU A 337 30.88 -14.05 -17.55
N PHE A 338 30.31 -13.84 -18.74
CA PHE A 338 29.43 -12.73 -19.04
C PHE A 338 28.01 -13.20 -19.37
N ILE A 339 27.03 -12.43 -18.93
CA ILE A 339 25.63 -12.52 -19.39
C ILE A 339 25.11 -11.12 -19.78
N SER A 340 23.97 -11.08 -20.47
CA SER A 340 23.34 -9.82 -20.87
C SER A 340 22.91 -8.98 -19.67
N GLY A 341 23.23 -7.69 -19.68
CA GLY A 341 22.74 -6.72 -18.68
C GLY A 341 21.29 -6.28 -18.87
N ASN A 342 20.56 -6.89 -19.80
CA ASN A 342 19.16 -6.59 -20.05
C ASN A 342 18.28 -7.13 -18.91
N LYS A 343 17.59 -6.22 -18.20
CA LYS A 343 16.74 -6.53 -17.05
C LYS A 343 15.53 -7.40 -17.34
N LYS A 344 15.10 -7.49 -18.60
CA LYS A 344 14.02 -8.40 -19.02
C LYS A 344 14.52 -9.83 -19.23
N ILE A 345 15.83 -10.04 -19.33
CA ILE A 345 16.48 -11.35 -19.41
C ILE A 345 17.00 -11.73 -18.02
N ASN A 346 17.76 -10.85 -17.37
CA ASN A 346 18.38 -11.08 -16.08
C ASN A 346 17.94 -10.01 -15.07
N LYS A 347 17.03 -10.37 -14.16
CA LYS A 347 16.42 -9.45 -13.19
C LYS A 347 17.17 -9.44 -11.87
N PHE A 348 17.26 -8.29 -11.22
CA PHE A 348 17.89 -8.13 -9.92
C PHE A 348 17.14 -8.93 -8.85
N VAL A 349 17.91 -9.63 -8.03
CA VAL A 349 17.44 -10.27 -6.79
C VAL A 349 17.88 -9.38 -5.64
N LYS A 350 16.91 -8.99 -4.81
CA LYS A 350 17.17 -8.15 -3.64
C LYS A 350 17.98 -8.87 -2.58
#